data_AF-A0A7S4V283-F1
#
_entry.id   AF-A0A7S4V283-F1
#
_cell.length_a   1.000
_cell.length_b   1.000
_cell.length_c   1.000
_cell.angle_alpha   90.00
_cell.angle_beta   90.00
_cell.angle_gamma   90.00
#
_symmetry.space_group_name_H-M   'P 1'
#
loop_
_entity.id
_entity.type
_entity.pdbx_description
1 polymer ?
#
loop_
_entity_poly.entity_id
_entity_poly.type
_entity_poly.pdbx_seq_one_letter_code
_entity_poly.pdbx_strand_id
1 'polypeptide(L)'
;KLTLESLLHGYQVGMQTGDIENAMFNAHVYVIESFIYGRSLSELEREADSFIKQMIEYKQMVSKDMTLAVQHVILSLKNDPSLMVCQNAQQKDLLERAIENNNVVVASY
;
A
#
# COMPACT_ATOMS: atom_id res chain seq x y z
N LYS A 1 8.87 -13.06 -4.64
CA LYS A 1 8.04 -14.27 -4.38
C LYS A 1 8.19 -14.79 -2.96
N LEU A 2 9.41 -15.04 -2.45
CA LEU A 2 9.66 -15.45 -1.06
C LEU A 2 9.06 -14.52 0.02
N THR A 3 8.89 -13.23 -0.29
CA THR A 3 8.36 -12.23 0.64
C THR A 3 6.84 -12.36 0.89
N LEU A 4 6.02 -12.65 -0.13
CA LEU A 4 4.56 -12.70 0.03
C LEU A 4 4.10 -13.91 0.85
N GLU A 5 4.69 -15.07 0.60
CA GLU A 5 4.39 -16.29 1.37
C GLU A 5 4.77 -16.13 2.83
N SER A 6 5.91 -15.48 3.11
CA SER A 6 6.35 -15.18 4.47
C SER A 6 5.38 -14.25 5.20
N LEU A 7 4.81 -13.25 4.51
CA LEU A 7 3.81 -12.34 5.09
C LEU A 7 2.51 -13.07 5.40
N LEU A 8 2.01 -13.92 4.50
CA LEU A 8 0.83 -14.75 4.78
C LEU A 8 1.07 -15.72 5.92
N HIS A 9 2.27 -16.30 6.01
CA HIS A 9 2.64 -17.16 7.12
C HIS A 9 2.66 -16.38 8.44
N GLY A 10 3.27 -15.19 8.47
CA GLY A 10 3.26 -14.31 9.64
C GLY A 10 1.85 -13.91 10.08
N TYR A 11 0.97 -13.62 9.12
CA TYR A 11 -0.45 -13.41 9.38
C TYR A 11 -1.10 -14.64 10.03
N GLN A 12 -0.92 -15.84 9.46
CA GLN A 12 -1.49 -17.08 9.99
C GLN A 12 -0.99 -17.40 11.40
N VAL A 13 0.32 -17.27 11.65
CA VAL A 13 0.91 -17.49 12.97
C VAL A 13 0.33 -16.50 13.98
N GLY A 14 0.27 -15.21 13.65
CA GLY A 14 -0.31 -14.20 14.54
C GLY A 14 -1.77 -14.47 14.88
N MET A 15 -2.57 -14.89 13.89
CA MET A 15 -3.96 -15.29 14.12
C MET A 15 -4.09 -16.51 15.05
N GLN A 16 -3.16 -17.46 14.98
CA GLN A 16 -3.17 -18.67 15.81
C GLN A 16 -2.69 -18.41 17.24
N THR A 17 -1.72 -17.51 17.43
CA THR A 17 -1.11 -17.22 18.73
C THR A 17 -1.82 -16.09 19.48
N GLY A 18 -2.77 -15.40 18.83
CA GLY A 18 -3.46 -14.23 19.38
C GLY A 18 -2.66 -12.92 19.24
N ASP A 19 -1.56 -12.94 18.50
CA ASP A 19 -0.82 -11.73 18.11
C ASP A 19 -1.51 -11.04 16.92
N ILE A 20 -2.67 -10.47 17.21
CA ILE A 20 -3.59 -9.87 16.23
C ILE A 20 -2.98 -8.63 15.58
N GLU A 21 -2.21 -7.84 16.32
CA GLU A 21 -1.57 -6.63 15.79
C GLU A 21 -0.57 -6.99 14.68
N ASN A 22 0.35 -7.92 14.95
CA ASN A 22 1.30 -8.38 13.94
C ASN A 22 0.60 -9.12 12.79
N ALA A 23 -0.48 -9.86 13.06
CA ALA A 23 -1.26 -10.49 12.01
C ALA A 23 -1.81 -9.45 11.02
N MET A 24 -2.48 -8.41 11.52
CA MET A 24 -3.06 -7.37 10.67
C MET A 24 -1.99 -6.52 9.98
N PHE A 25 -0.85 -6.28 10.62
CA PHE A 25 0.28 -5.62 9.97
C PHE A 25 0.81 -6.45 8.80
N ASN A 26 1.00 -7.76 8.98
CA ASN A 26 1.41 -8.66 7.90
C ASN A 26 0.40 -8.69 6.74
N ALA A 27 -0.90 -8.71 7.04
CA ALA A 27 -1.95 -8.61 6.03
C ALA A 27 -1.88 -7.30 5.24
N HIS A 28 -1.67 -6.17 5.91
CA HIS A 28 -1.50 -4.87 5.27
C HIS A 28 -0.29 -4.85 4.32
N VAL A 29 0.88 -5.27 4.82
CA VAL A 29 2.12 -5.30 4.02
C VAL A 29 1.98 -6.26 2.84
N TYR A 30 1.30 -7.40 3.02
CA TYR A 30 1.01 -8.32 1.93
C TYR A 30 0.19 -7.67 0.82
N VAL A 31 -0.81 -6.84 1.15
CA VAL A 31 -1.62 -6.13 0.14
C VAL A 31 -0.75 -5.14 -0.64
N ILE A 32 0.10 -4.37 0.03
CA ILE A 32 1.03 -3.41 -0.62
C ILE A 32 2.03 -4.14 -1.52
N GLU A 33 2.71 -5.14 -1.00
CA GLU A 33 3.72 -5.90 -1.75
C GLU A 33 3.09 -6.61 -2.95
N SER A 34 1.89 -7.17 -2.79
CA SER A 34 1.15 -7.78 -3.90
C SER A 34 0.82 -6.77 -5.01
N PHE A 35 0.47 -5.54 -4.63
CA PHE A 35 0.26 -4.45 -5.58
C PHE A 35 1.57 -4.09 -6.31
N ILE A 36 2.67 -3.90 -5.57
CA ILE A 36 3.98 -3.55 -6.13
C ILE A 36 4.51 -4.63 -7.08
N TYR A 37 4.31 -5.91 -6.77
CA TYR A 37 4.69 -7.02 -7.66
C TYR A 37 3.77 -7.19 -8.87
N GLY A 38 2.76 -6.32 -9.04
CA GLY A 38 1.89 -6.33 -10.21
C GLY A 38 0.93 -7.53 -10.25
N ARG A 39 0.48 -8.02 -9.08
CA ARG A 39 -0.62 -9.01 -9.06
C ARG A 39 -1.89 -8.42 -9.65
N SER A 40 -2.81 -9.32 -10.05
CA SER A 40 -4.11 -8.93 -10.57
C SER A 40 -4.85 -7.99 -9.62
N LEU A 41 -5.15 -6.77 -10.08
CA LEU A 41 -5.84 -5.77 -9.28
C LEU A 41 -7.21 -6.25 -8.80
N SER A 42 -7.92 -7.06 -9.60
CA SER A 42 -9.23 -7.63 -9.23
C SER A 42 -9.12 -8.69 -8.14
N GLU A 43 -8.06 -9.48 -8.13
CA GLU A 43 -7.83 -10.44 -7.05
C GLU A 43 -7.45 -9.70 -5.76
N LEU A 44 -6.53 -8.75 -5.90
CA LEU A 44 -6.00 -8.00 -4.77
C LEU A 44 -7.06 -7.13 -4.09
N GLU A 45 -7.98 -6.56 -4.84
CA GLU A 45 -9.11 -5.81 -4.28
C GLU A 45 -10.02 -6.68 -3.41
N ARG A 46 -10.32 -7.92 -3.83
CA ARG A 46 -11.07 -8.88 -3.00
C ARG A 46 -10.30 -9.33 -1.77
N GLU A 47 -8.99 -9.61 -1.93
CA GLU A 47 -8.12 -9.98 -0.81
C GLU A 47 -8.05 -8.84 0.22
N ALA A 48 -7.87 -7.60 -0.23
CA ALA A 48 -7.87 -6.41 0.62
C ALA A 48 -9.22 -6.23 1.33
N ASP A 49 -10.36 -6.40 0.65
CA ASP A 49 -11.69 -6.32 1.25
C ASP A 49 -11.87 -7.36 2.37
N SER A 50 -11.38 -8.58 2.16
CA SER A 50 -11.39 -9.62 3.19
C SER A 50 -10.54 -9.25 4.41
N PHE A 51 -9.32 -8.75 4.20
CA PHE A 51 -8.46 -8.31 5.31
C PHE A 51 -9.04 -7.11 6.05
N ILE A 52 -9.59 -6.12 5.35
CA ILE A 52 -10.25 -4.95 5.98
C ILE A 52 -11.40 -5.39 6.88
N LYS A 53 -12.25 -6.31 6.43
CA LYS A 53 -13.35 -6.86 7.25
C LYS A 53 -12.83 -7.50 8.55
N GLN A 54 -11.76 -8.28 8.46
CA GLN A 54 -11.14 -8.86 9.64
C GLN A 54 -10.52 -7.80 10.55
N MET A 55 -9.83 -6.80 10.00
CA MET A 55 -9.27 -5.71 10.80
C MET A 55 -10.35 -4.95 11.58
N ILE A 56 -11.55 -4.79 11.00
CA ILE A 56 -12.71 -4.21 11.70
C ILE A 56 -13.16 -5.12 12.84
N GLU A 57 -13.32 -6.42 12.59
CA GLU A 57 -13.72 -7.42 13.59
C GLU A 57 -12.80 -7.41 14.81
N TYR A 58 -11.49 -7.31 14.57
CA TYR A 58 -10.45 -7.28 15.59
C TYR A 58 -10.08 -5.88 16.10
N LYS A 59 -10.83 -4.84 15.70
CA LYS A 59 -10.64 -3.43 16.11
C LYS A 59 -9.25 -2.86 15.78
N GLN A 60 -8.59 -3.37 14.74
CA GLN A 60 -7.27 -2.93 14.27
C GLN A 60 -7.40 -1.75 13.30
N MET A 61 -7.80 -0.59 13.83
CA MET A 61 -8.20 0.57 13.02
C MET A 61 -7.05 1.17 12.20
N VAL A 62 -5.83 1.19 12.74
CA VAL A 62 -4.65 1.73 12.01
C VAL A 62 -4.36 0.88 10.77
N SER A 63 -4.25 -0.44 10.92
CA SER A 63 -4.02 -1.37 9.81
C SER A 63 -5.17 -1.31 8.79
N LYS A 64 -6.41 -1.14 9.27
CA LYS A 64 -7.59 -0.95 8.42
C LYS A 64 -7.51 0.33 7.60
N ASP A 65 -7.13 1.46 8.18
CA ASP A 65 -7.04 2.74 7.46
C ASP A 65 -5.91 2.74 6.44
N MET A 66 -4.75 2.15 6.80
CA MET A 66 -3.64 1.98 5.87
C MET A 66 -4.02 1.05 4.70
N THR A 67 -4.72 -0.05 4.97
CA THR A 67 -5.15 -0.99 3.91
C THR A 67 -6.24 -0.39 3.02
N LEU A 68 -7.15 0.41 3.56
CA LEU A 68 -8.12 1.16 2.76
C LEU A 68 -7.45 2.14 1.79
N ALA A 69 -6.40 2.85 2.23
CA ALA A 69 -5.67 3.76 1.35
C ALA A 69 -5.11 3.04 0.12
N VAL A 70 -4.56 1.84 0.32
CA VAL A 70 -4.04 0.99 -0.77
C VAL A 70 -5.18 0.46 -1.64
N GLN A 71 -6.28 0.02 -1.04
CA GLN A 71 -7.46 -0.45 -1.77
C GLN A 71 -8.05 0.65 -2.66
N HIS A 72 -8.09 1.91 -2.20
CA HIS A 72 -8.52 3.04 -3.02
C HIS A 72 -7.62 3.24 -4.24
N VAL A 73 -6.29 3.14 -4.08
CA VAL A 73 -5.36 3.21 -5.22
C VAL A 73 -5.64 2.06 -6.22
N ILE A 74 -5.82 0.85 -5.72
CA ILE A 74 -6.16 -0.32 -6.55
C ILE A 74 -7.46 -0.07 -7.33
N LEU A 75 -8.51 0.40 -6.67
CA LEU A 75 -9.81 0.70 -7.29
C LEU A 75 -9.72 1.82 -8.33
N SER A 76 -9.00 2.90 -8.02
CA SER A 76 -8.75 3.98 -8.96
C SER A 76 -8.07 3.48 -10.22
N LEU A 77 -7.02 2.66 -10.09
CA LEU A 77 -6.29 2.11 -11.23
C LEU A 77 -7.09 1.08 -12.03
N LYS A 78 -7.96 0.29 -11.38
CA LYS A 78 -8.89 -0.60 -12.08
C LYS A 78 -9.88 0.17 -12.95
N ASN A 79 -10.37 1.30 -12.44
CA ASN A 79 -11.36 2.11 -13.14
C ASN A 79 -10.73 2.97 -14.24
N ASP A 80 -9.54 3.52 -13.98
CA ASP A 80 -8.79 4.32 -14.94
C ASP A 80 -7.27 4.10 -14.77
N PRO A 81 -6.67 3.24 -15.61
CA PRO A 81 -5.23 2.99 -15.58
C PRO A 81 -4.37 4.23 -15.85
N SER A 82 -4.92 5.28 -16.48
CA SER A 82 -4.16 6.51 -16.79
C SER A 82 -3.84 7.33 -15.54
N LEU A 83 -4.56 7.12 -14.43
CA LEU A 83 -4.29 7.78 -13.14
C LEU A 83 -2.88 7.50 -12.60
N MET A 84 -2.29 6.33 -12.91
CA MET A 84 -0.90 6.03 -12.54
C MET A 84 0.10 6.94 -13.26
N VAL A 85 -0.18 7.29 -14.51
CA VAL A 85 0.67 8.14 -15.34
C VAL A 85 0.58 9.59 -14.86
N CYS A 86 -0.62 10.05 -14.49
CA CYS A 86 -0.86 11.40 -13.97
C CYS A 86 -0.13 11.65 -12.64
N GLN A 87 -0.15 10.69 -11.71
CA GLN A 87 0.53 10.81 -10.42
C GLN A 87 2.06 10.83 -10.57
N ASN A 88 2.61 9.96 -11.43
CA ASN A 88 4.05 9.96 -11.73
C ASN A 88 4.49 11.26 -12.41
N ALA A 89 3.69 11.80 -13.33
CA ALA A 89 3.95 13.07 -13.99
C ALA A 89 3.92 14.24 -13.00
N GLN A 90 2.94 14.27 -12.08
CA GLN A 90 2.86 15.28 -11.02
C GLN A 90 4.03 15.18 -10.03
N GLN A 91 4.42 13.97 -9.60
CA GLN A 91 5.58 13.79 -8.72
C GLN A 91 6.88 14.21 -9.41
N LYS A 92 7.04 13.94 -10.71
CA LYS A 92 8.19 14.40 -11.49
C LYS A 92 8.26 15.93 -11.55
N ASP A 93 7.16 16.61 -11.87
CA ASP A 93 7.08 18.08 -11.89
C ASP A 93 7.39 18.70 -10.51
N LEU A 94 6.88 18.10 -9.42
CA LEU A 94 7.20 18.54 -8.05
C LEU A 94 8.69 18.37 -7.72
N LEU A 95 9.31 17.26 -8.14
CA LEU A 95 10.75 17.03 -7.94
C LEU A 95 11.61 17.99 -8.77
N GLU A 96 11.24 18.23 -10.03
CA GLU A 96 11.95 19.18 -10.90
C GLU A 96 11.92 20.59 -10.31
N ARG A 97 10.76 21.06 -9.83
CA ARG A 97 10.63 22.35 -9.12
C ARG A 97 11.43 22.40 -7.82
N ALA A 98 11.47 21.31 -7.05
CA ALA A 98 12.26 21.26 -5.82
C ALA A 98 13.77 21.34 -6.09
N ILE A 99 14.25 20.72 -7.17
CA ILE A 99 15.64 20.81 -7.62
C ILE A 99 15.97 22.22 -8.09
N GLU A 100 15.10 22.84 -8.90
CA GLU A 100 15.27 24.23 -9.36
C GLU A 100 15.35 25.20 -8.17
N ASN A 101 14.44 25.07 -7.20
CA ASN A 101 14.42 25.94 -6.02
C ASN A 101 15.65 25.74 -5.12
N ASN A 102 16.19 24.52 -5.01
CA ASN A 102 17.42 24.27 -4.23
C ASN A 102 18.69 24.78 -4.93
N ASN A 103 18.74 24.83 -6.26
CA ASN A 103 19.89 25.37 -7.00
C ASN A 103 19.98 26.91 -6.93
N VAL A 104 18.87 27.61 -6.67
CA VAL A 104 18.87 29.08 -6.50
C VAL A 104 19.45 29.50 -5.15
N VAL A 105 19.45 28.63 -4.13
CA VAL A 105 19.95 28.94 -2.77
C VAL A 105 21.47 28.82 -2.66
N VAL A 106 22.16 28.15 -3.58
CA VAL A 106 23.63 27.93 -3.50
C VAL A 106 24.45 29.00 -4.25
N ALA A 107 23.81 29.92 -4.99
CA ALA A 107 24.47 31.00 -5.70
C ALA A 107 24.36 32.33 -4.93
N SER A 108 24.88 32.39 -3.70
CA SER A 108 24.98 33.65 -2.94
C SER A 108 26.11 33.62 -1.91
N TYR A 109 27.36 33.50 -2.36
CA TYR A 109 28.55 33.94 -1.61
C TYR A 109 29.61 34.45 -2.59
#